data_AF-A0A822BCN4-F1
#
_entry.id   AF-A0A822BCN4-F1
#
_cell.length_a   1.000
_cell.length_b   1.000
_cell.length_c   1.000
_cell.angle_alpha   90.00
_cell.angle_beta   90.00
_cell.angle_gamma   90.00
#
_symmetry.space_group_name_H-M   'P 1'
#
loop_
_entity.id
_entity.type
_entity.pdbx_description
1 polymer ?
#
loop_
_entity_poly.entity_id
_entity_poly.type
_entity_poly.pdbx_seq_one_letter_code
_entity_poly.pdbx_strand_id
1 'polypeptide(L)'
;MNRFSDIDLSFKRLPPVYGYRSEKLVPIEKALEPIQSQIDELPYYIKIAKQYCHFPSEHELSHDESAAVYIYTMEWGETSLYRVLNNALRSENRQALKIWFPYLKLFDTALEKLPTVKEAVWRGVPIDIGKNFSKDQILTWWTVNSCSSSVNIIERFLGDDKNATLFLIEAINGKKISGYTEHESEDEVILRMGSKFRVKSDALKHSNGSHLVHLLEIDDVPPPPPPP
;
A
#
# COMPACT_ATOMS: atom_id res chain seq x y z
N MET A 1 -14.14 0.83 -1.75
CA MET A 1 -12.88 0.48 -2.44
C MET A 1 -12.00 1.72 -2.65
N ASN A 2 -11.96 2.65 -1.68
CA ASN A 2 -11.19 3.89 -1.83
C ASN A 2 -9.66 3.69 -1.66
N ARG A 3 -9.20 2.51 -1.24
CA ARG A 3 -7.78 2.18 -1.04
C ARG A 3 -6.93 2.25 -2.32
N PHE A 4 -7.54 1.97 -3.48
CA PHE A 4 -6.82 1.95 -4.76
C PHE A 4 -6.48 3.35 -5.30
N SER A 5 -7.22 4.40 -4.88
CA SER A 5 -7.03 5.77 -5.38
C SER A 5 -5.97 6.60 -4.64
N ASP A 6 -5.49 6.14 -3.49
CA ASP A 6 -4.64 6.88 -2.56
C ASP A 6 -3.17 7.06 -3.06
N ILE A 7 -2.83 8.14 -3.76
CA ILE A 7 -1.50 8.28 -4.42
C ILE A 7 -0.62 9.40 -3.83
N ASP A 8 0.70 9.17 -3.77
CA ASP A 8 1.71 10.21 -3.53
C ASP A 8 2.25 10.75 -4.87
N LEU A 9 1.98 12.03 -5.15
CA LEU A 9 2.40 12.73 -6.36
C LEU A 9 3.60 13.66 -6.16
N SER A 10 4.13 13.72 -4.94
CA SER A 10 5.16 14.69 -4.61
C SER A 10 6.49 14.36 -5.31
N PHE A 11 6.71 13.09 -5.65
CA PHE A 11 8.00 12.52 -6.07
C PHE A 11 9.17 12.94 -5.17
N LYS A 12 8.88 13.38 -3.93
CA LYS A 12 9.88 13.92 -3.04
C LYS A 12 10.74 12.80 -2.50
N ARG A 13 12.05 13.02 -2.51
CA ARG A 13 12.99 12.14 -1.83
C ARG A 13 12.97 12.45 -0.34
N LEU A 14 12.25 11.64 0.41
CA LEU A 14 12.18 11.73 1.87
C LEU A 14 13.19 10.76 2.52
N PRO A 15 13.61 11.01 3.77
CA PRO A 15 14.36 10.02 4.53
C PRO A 15 13.53 8.72 4.69
N PRO A 16 14.16 7.54 4.55
CA PRO A 16 13.49 6.26 4.79
C PRO A 16 12.97 6.13 6.23
N VAL A 17 11.85 5.45 6.38
CA VAL A 17 11.20 5.22 7.68
C VAL A 17 11.71 3.89 8.26
N TYR A 18 12.97 3.83 8.71
CA TYR A 18 13.54 2.58 9.25
C TYR A 18 13.36 2.42 10.77
N GLY A 19 12.96 3.47 11.48
CA GLY A 19 12.89 3.46 12.94
C GLY A 19 11.92 2.43 13.54
N TYR A 20 10.88 2.03 12.80
CA TYR A 20 9.96 0.99 13.26
C TYR A 20 10.63 -0.39 13.35
N ARG A 21 11.72 -0.64 12.62
CA ARG A 21 12.37 -1.96 12.56
C ARG A 21 12.94 -2.40 13.91
N SER A 22 13.33 -1.44 14.75
CA SER A 22 13.83 -1.67 16.11
C SER A 22 12.73 -1.79 17.16
N GLU A 23 11.46 -1.55 16.81
CA GLU A 23 10.36 -1.73 17.75
C GLU A 23 10.14 -3.21 18.07
N LYS A 24 9.62 -3.46 19.26
CA LYS A 24 9.16 -4.79 19.67
C LYS A 24 7.77 -5.05 19.09
N LEU A 25 7.49 -6.30 18.76
CA LEU A 25 6.12 -6.72 18.49
C LEU A 25 5.30 -6.59 19.78
N VAL A 26 4.13 -5.97 19.65
CA VAL A 26 3.16 -5.75 20.73
C VAL A 26 1.76 -6.08 20.21
N PRO A 27 0.78 -6.37 21.09
CA PRO A 27 -0.60 -6.57 20.68
C PRO A 27 -1.16 -5.38 19.91
N ILE A 28 -2.11 -5.61 19.01
CA ILE A 28 -2.63 -4.58 18.10
C ILE A 28 -3.23 -3.38 18.85
N GLU A 29 -3.83 -3.60 20.01
CA GLU A 29 -4.36 -2.55 20.88
C GLU A 29 -3.25 -1.61 21.34
N LYS A 30 -2.08 -2.15 21.71
CA LYS A 30 -0.90 -1.38 22.12
C LYS A 30 -0.18 -0.76 20.93
N ALA A 31 -0.22 -1.42 19.77
CA ALA A 31 0.36 -0.89 18.55
C ALA A 31 -0.36 0.37 18.05
N LEU A 32 -1.67 0.45 18.28
CA LEU A 32 -2.56 1.52 17.83
C LEU A 32 -2.93 2.55 18.93
N GLU A 33 -2.62 2.27 20.19
CA GLU A 33 -2.84 3.19 21.33
C GLU A 33 -2.33 4.63 21.07
N PRO A 34 -1.13 4.86 20.49
CA PRO A 34 -0.62 6.22 20.26
C PRO A 34 -1.42 7.06 19.24
N ILE A 35 -2.21 6.41 18.38
CA ILE A 35 -2.98 7.07 17.31
C ILE A 35 -4.49 7.05 17.56
N GLN A 36 -4.95 6.48 18.68
CA GLN A 36 -6.36 6.29 18.98
C GLN A 36 -7.18 7.58 18.90
N SER A 37 -6.61 8.73 19.27
CA SER A 37 -7.31 10.02 19.21
C SER A 37 -7.46 10.60 17.80
N GLN A 38 -6.82 10.01 16.79
CA GLN A 38 -6.86 10.46 15.39
C GLN A 38 -7.86 9.66 14.55
N ILE A 39 -8.41 8.58 15.11
CA ILE A 39 -9.24 7.62 14.39
C ILE A 39 -10.52 7.37 15.16
N ASP A 40 -11.64 7.69 14.52
CA ASP A 40 -12.96 7.53 15.13
C ASP A 40 -13.24 6.05 15.39
N GLU A 41 -13.71 5.77 16.61
CA GLU A 41 -14.10 4.44 17.06
C GLU A 41 -13.02 3.35 16.89
N LEU A 42 -11.73 3.72 16.87
CA LEU A 42 -10.64 2.76 16.66
C LEU A 42 -10.71 1.52 17.56
N PRO A 43 -11.04 1.61 18.89
CA PRO A 43 -11.17 0.42 19.72
C PRO A 43 -12.28 -0.55 19.29
N TYR A 44 -13.34 -0.05 18.65
CA TYR A 44 -14.41 -0.88 18.11
C TYR A 44 -13.93 -1.63 16.85
N TYR A 45 -13.28 -0.93 15.93
CA TYR A 45 -12.74 -1.55 14.71
C TYR A 45 -11.60 -2.53 14.99
N ILE A 46 -10.79 -2.32 16.03
CA ILE A 46 -9.81 -3.32 16.49
C ILE A 46 -10.51 -4.63 16.91
N LYS A 47 -11.65 -4.55 17.61
CA LYS A 47 -12.40 -5.74 18.01
C LYS A 47 -12.96 -6.47 16.80
N ILE A 48 -13.52 -5.74 15.82
CA ILE A 48 -13.99 -6.32 14.57
C ILE A 48 -12.83 -7.02 13.85
N ALA A 49 -11.70 -6.35 13.70
CA ALA A 49 -10.54 -6.92 13.02
C ALA A 49 -10.08 -8.22 13.70
N LYS A 50 -9.97 -8.25 15.03
CA LYS A 50 -9.64 -9.49 15.77
C LYS A 50 -10.72 -10.57 15.65
N GLN A 51 -11.97 -10.20 15.52
CA GLN A 51 -13.07 -11.17 15.40
C GLN A 51 -13.11 -11.84 14.03
N TYR A 52 -12.87 -11.08 12.95
CA TYR A 52 -13.07 -11.53 11.58
C TYR A 52 -11.78 -11.81 10.81
N CYS A 53 -10.61 -11.44 11.33
CA CYS A 53 -9.36 -11.79 10.70
C CYS A 53 -9.20 -13.31 10.62
N HIS A 54 -8.50 -13.77 9.58
CA HIS A 54 -8.23 -15.18 9.38
C HIS A 54 -7.22 -15.73 10.38
N PHE A 55 -7.75 -16.47 11.36
CA PHE A 55 -6.98 -17.14 12.37
C PHE A 55 -7.66 -18.46 12.78
N PRO A 56 -6.94 -19.59 12.90
CA PRO A 56 -5.48 -19.74 12.75
C PRO A 56 -4.99 -19.55 11.31
N SER A 57 -3.82 -18.94 11.16
CA SER A 57 -3.18 -18.65 9.87
C SER A 57 -2.30 -19.80 9.42
N GLU A 58 -2.45 -20.21 8.17
CA GLU A 58 -1.56 -21.15 7.47
C GLU A 58 -0.19 -20.55 7.13
N HIS A 59 -0.05 -19.23 7.24
CA HIS A 59 1.19 -18.48 7.04
C HIS A 59 1.85 -18.08 8.35
N GLU A 60 1.43 -18.69 9.48
CA GLU A 60 2.03 -18.48 10.80
C GLU A 60 1.92 -17.03 11.31
N LEU A 61 0.90 -16.29 10.86
CA LEU A 61 0.53 -15.02 11.49
C LEU A 61 -0.08 -15.32 12.86
N SER A 62 0.40 -14.59 13.86
CA SER A 62 -0.29 -14.44 15.14
C SER A 62 -1.64 -13.76 14.94
N HIS A 63 -2.51 -13.89 15.94
CA HIS A 63 -3.83 -13.26 15.91
C HIS A 63 -3.75 -11.74 15.72
N ASP A 64 -2.81 -11.07 16.41
CA ASP A 64 -2.62 -9.62 16.28
C ASP A 64 -2.02 -9.21 14.93
N GLU A 65 -1.12 -10.01 14.34
CA GLU A 65 -0.59 -9.78 12.98
C GLU A 65 -1.70 -9.92 11.93
N SER A 66 -2.53 -10.96 12.03
CA SER A 66 -3.66 -11.13 11.11
C SER A 66 -4.68 -10.01 11.25
N ALA A 67 -4.99 -9.59 12.48
CA ALA A 67 -5.86 -8.45 12.73
C ALA A 67 -5.28 -7.14 12.19
N ALA A 68 -3.96 -6.96 12.22
CA ALA A 68 -3.29 -5.78 11.69
C ALA A 68 -3.44 -5.67 10.16
N VAL A 69 -3.34 -6.79 9.44
CA VAL A 69 -3.63 -6.80 7.99
C VAL A 69 -5.10 -6.52 7.72
N TYR A 70 -6.01 -7.17 8.47
CA TYR A 70 -7.45 -7.01 8.29
C TYR A 70 -7.88 -5.55 8.51
N ILE A 71 -7.52 -4.93 9.63
CA ILE A 71 -7.92 -3.53 9.94
C ILE A 71 -7.36 -2.51 8.94
N TYR A 72 -6.20 -2.77 8.33
CA TYR A 72 -5.68 -1.92 7.27
C TYR A 72 -6.64 -1.88 6.07
N THR A 73 -7.23 -3.02 5.74
CA THR A 73 -8.14 -3.12 4.59
C THR A 73 -9.54 -2.63 4.88
N MET A 74 -9.94 -2.50 6.15
CA MET A 74 -11.30 -2.09 6.50
C MET A 74 -11.61 -0.64 6.06
N GLU A 75 -12.87 -0.39 5.70
CA GLU A 75 -13.34 0.93 5.26
C GLU A 75 -14.54 1.41 6.10
N TRP A 76 -14.34 2.46 6.90
CA TRP A 76 -15.38 3.01 7.78
C TRP A 76 -15.51 4.54 7.78
N GLY A 77 -14.91 5.21 6.79
CA GLY A 77 -15.04 6.66 6.59
C GLY A 77 -13.70 7.38 6.46
N GLU A 78 -13.70 8.68 6.73
CA GLU A 78 -12.54 9.58 6.56
C GLU A 78 -11.36 9.23 7.45
N THR A 79 -11.64 8.66 8.62
CA THR A 79 -10.64 8.26 9.60
C THR A 79 -10.27 6.79 9.52
N SER A 80 -10.65 6.07 8.46
CA SER A 80 -10.20 4.68 8.23
C SER A 80 -8.68 4.57 8.34
N LEU A 81 -8.19 3.51 9.00
CA LEU A 81 -6.78 3.40 9.40
C LEU A 81 -5.80 3.61 8.24
N TYR A 82 -6.04 2.97 7.07
CA TYR A 82 -5.14 3.13 5.92
C TYR A 82 -5.04 4.57 5.43
N ARG A 83 -6.14 5.34 5.51
CA ARG A 83 -6.19 6.74 5.05
C ARG A 83 -5.32 7.61 5.94
N VAL A 84 -5.50 7.49 7.25
CA VAL A 84 -4.74 8.27 8.24
C VAL A 84 -3.26 7.88 8.19
N LEU A 85 -2.96 6.57 8.08
CA LEU A 85 -1.59 6.09 7.92
C LEU A 85 -0.93 6.63 6.65
N ASN A 86 -1.56 6.47 5.49
CA ASN A 86 -0.97 6.90 4.23
C ASN A 86 -0.84 8.43 4.15
N ASN A 87 -1.77 9.18 4.75
CA ASN A 87 -1.60 10.62 4.91
C ASN A 87 -0.36 10.96 5.76
N ALA A 88 -0.15 10.26 6.88
CA ALA A 88 1.04 10.45 7.70
C ALA A 88 2.34 10.08 6.94
N LEU A 89 2.32 9.00 6.14
CA LEU A 89 3.47 8.54 5.35
C LEU A 89 3.88 9.52 4.24
N ARG A 90 2.94 10.30 3.70
CA ARG A 90 3.21 11.41 2.76
C ARG A 90 3.87 12.62 3.43
N SER A 91 3.71 12.77 4.75
CA SER A 91 4.24 13.93 5.47
C SER A 91 5.76 13.94 5.47
N GLU A 92 6.33 15.12 5.21
CA GLU A 92 7.77 15.37 5.34
C GLU A 92 8.22 15.30 6.80
N ASN A 93 7.30 15.51 7.76
CA ASN A 93 7.60 15.44 9.17
C ASN A 93 7.76 13.98 9.63
N ARG A 94 8.94 13.42 9.40
CA ARG A 94 9.29 12.04 9.82
C ARG A 94 9.26 11.84 11.34
N GLN A 95 9.37 12.90 12.14
CA GLN A 95 9.23 12.77 13.60
C GLN A 95 7.79 12.46 14.00
N ALA A 96 6.81 13.03 13.31
CA ALA A 96 5.40 12.75 13.54
C ALA A 96 5.02 11.30 13.21
N LEU A 97 5.81 10.59 12.41
CA LEU A 97 5.60 9.17 12.10
C LEU A 97 5.98 8.22 13.24
N LYS A 98 6.72 8.67 14.26
CA LYS A 98 7.15 7.79 15.36
C LYS A 98 5.99 7.15 16.12
N ILE A 99 4.86 7.85 16.24
CA ILE A 99 3.64 7.31 16.88
C ILE A 99 3.09 6.10 16.14
N TRP A 100 3.40 5.95 14.85
CA TRP A 100 2.98 4.82 14.01
C TRP A 100 3.94 3.64 14.08
N PHE A 101 5.14 3.78 14.65
CA PHE A 101 6.17 2.74 14.60
C PHE A 101 5.72 1.40 15.20
N PRO A 102 5.00 1.35 16.33
CA PRO A 102 4.49 0.08 16.86
C PRO A 102 3.55 -0.63 15.87
N TYR A 103 2.62 0.11 15.26
CA TYR A 103 1.72 -0.44 14.24
C TYR A 103 2.45 -0.85 12.96
N LEU A 104 3.34 0.01 12.45
CA LEU A 104 4.16 -0.30 11.28
C LEU A 104 4.99 -1.56 11.51
N LYS A 105 5.57 -1.74 12.69
CA LYS A 105 6.31 -2.96 13.04
C LYS A 105 5.42 -4.20 12.98
N LEU A 106 4.23 -4.14 13.57
CA LEU A 106 3.29 -5.26 13.57
C LEU A 106 2.80 -5.60 12.16
N PHE A 107 2.33 -4.60 11.43
CA PHE A 107 1.81 -4.74 10.07
C PHE A 107 2.87 -5.22 9.08
N ASP A 108 4.06 -4.63 9.10
CA ASP A 108 5.15 -4.99 8.21
C ASP A 108 5.68 -6.41 8.48
N THR A 109 5.74 -6.83 9.74
CA THR A 109 6.10 -8.21 10.12
C THR A 109 5.03 -9.21 9.64
N ALA A 110 3.74 -8.85 9.73
CA ALA A 110 2.65 -9.67 9.20
C ALA A 110 2.78 -9.85 7.67
N LEU A 111 3.00 -8.76 6.94
CA LEU A 111 3.19 -8.78 5.48
C LEU A 111 4.40 -9.62 5.04
N GLU A 112 5.48 -9.64 5.82
CA GLU A 112 6.67 -10.44 5.51
C GLU A 112 6.38 -11.94 5.46
N LYS A 113 5.45 -12.43 6.28
CA LYS A 113 5.03 -13.83 6.33
C LYS A 113 4.11 -14.25 5.20
N LEU A 114 3.40 -13.29 4.58
CA LEU A 114 2.45 -13.55 3.51
C LEU A 114 3.15 -13.87 2.17
N PRO A 115 2.48 -14.61 1.27
CA PRO A 115 3.01 -14.96 -0.04
C PRO A 115 3.45 -13.74 -0.84
N THR A 116 4.65 -13.83 -1.42
CA THR A 116 5.20 -12.80 -2.30
C THR A 116 4.71 -12.98 -3.73
N VAL A 117 4.19 -11.91 -4.30
CA VAL A 117 3.73 -11.77 -5.68
C VAL A 117 4.86 -11.15 -6.51
N LYS A 118 5.24 -11.87 -7.58
CA LYS A 118 6.28 -11.46 -8.54
C LYS A 118 5.71 -11.40 -9.96
N GLU A 119 4.64 -10.63 -10.12
CA GLU A 119 3.90 -10.53 -11.38
C GLU A 119 3.34 -9.12 -11.59
N ALA A 120 2.64 -8.94 -12.70
CA ALA A 120 1.94 -7.71 -13.01
C ALA A 120 0.75 -7.49 -12.07
N VAL A 121 0.73 -6.36 -11.37
CA VAL A 121 -0.40 -5.90 -10.56
C VAL A 121 -0.91 -4.55 -11.06
N TRP A 122 -2.16 -4.28 -10.77
CA TRP A 122 -2.91 -3.13 -11.29
C TRP A 122 -3.32 -2.20 -10.16
N ARG A 123 -3.22 -0.89 -10.41
CA ARG A 123 -3.74 0.14 -9.51
C ARG A 123 -4.44 1.23 -10.31
N GLY A 124 -5.65 1.58 -9.91
CA GLY A 124 -6.45 2.63 -10.57
C GLY A 124 -6.55 3.87 -9.71
N VAL A 125 -6.30 5.04 -10.30
CA VAL A 125 -6.46 6.33 -9.64
C VAL A 125 -7.46 7.18 -10.45
N PRO A 126 -8.57 7.67 -9.85
CA PRO A 126 -9.64 8.39 -10.53
C PRO A 126 -9.29 9.87 -10.82
N ILE A 127 -8.03 10.14 -11.16
CA ILE A 127 -7.54 11.44 -11.65
C ILE A 127 -6.43 11.24 -12.68
N ASP A 128 -6.32 12.16 -13.64
CA ASP A 128 -5.30 12.13 -14.69
C ASP A 128 -4.00 12.79 -14.20
N ILE A 129 -3.07 11.92 -13.86
CA ILE A 129 -1.72 12.24 -13.39
C ILE A 129 -0.66 11.56 -14.26
N GLY A 130 -1.06 10.78 -15.28
CA GLY A 130 -0.16 9.95 -16.07
C GLY A 130 0.93 10.76 -16.78
N LYS A 131 0.59 12.00 -17.18
CA LYS A 131 1.54 12.97 -17.76
C LYS A 131 2.73 13.33 -16.85
N ASN A 132 2.64 13.06 -15.55
CA ASN A 132 3.72 13.35 -14.60
C ASN A 132 4.79 12.25 -14.56
N PHE A 133 4.60 11.15 -15.30
CA PHE A 133 5.49 10.00 -15.36
C PHE A 133 6.21 9.98 -16.71
N SER A 134 7.51 10.25 -16.69
CA SER A 134 8.37 10.20 -17.89
C SER A 134 9.19 8.91 -17.90
N LYS A 135 9.50 8.38 -19.08
CA LYS A 135 10.37 7.21 -19.22
C LYS A 135 11.66 7.32 -18.39
N ASP A 136 12.05 6.21 -17.77
CA ASP A 136 13.23 6.05 -16.93
C ASP A 136 13.27 6.91 -15.65
N GLN A 137 12.20 7.67 -15.36
CA GLN A 137 12.03 8.34 -14.08
C GLN A 137 12.00 7.30 -12.95
N ILE A 138 12.77 7.58 -11.90
CA ILE A 138 12.77 6.80 -10.66
C ILE A 138 11.93 7.55 -9.62
N LEU A 139 11.03 6.84 -8.96
CA LEU A 139 10.19 7.36 -7.89
C LEU A 139 10.13 6.40 -6.70
N THR A 140 9.72 6.94 -5.55
CA THR A 140 9.45 6.17 -4.33
C THR A 140 8.04 6.47 -3.88
N TRP A 141 7.23 5.43 -3.68
CA TRP A 141 5.94 5.57 -3.02
C TRP A 141 6.11 5.32 -1.53
N TRP A 142 6.07 6.41 -0.75
CA TRP A 142 6.24 6.35 0.69
C TRP A 142 5.05 5.73 1.42
N THR A 143 3.88 5.72 0.79
CA THR A 143 2.65 5.11 1.30
C THR A 143 2.64 3.61 1.10
N VAL A 144 1.78 2.92 1.86
CA VAL A 144 1.39 1.54 1.54
C VAL A 144 0.41 1.58 0.37
N ASN A 145 0.60 0.75 -0.66
CA ASN A 145 -0.18 0.81 -1.88
C ASN A 145 -0.96 -0.48 -2.10
N SER A 146 -2.28 -0.41 -1.99
CA SER A 146 -3.18 -1.49 -2.40
C SER A 146 -3.23 -1.60 -3.93
N CYS A 147 -3.04 -2.79 -4.46
CA CYS A 147 -3.17 -3.11 -5.88
C CYS A 147 -4.09 -4.33 -6.02
N SER A 148 -4.42 -4.71 -7.25
CA SER A 148 -5.09 -5.98 -7.52
C SER A 148 -4.31 -6.77 -8.57
N SER A 149 -4.26 -8.10 -8.45
CA SER A 149 -3.77 -8.95 -9.54
C SER A 149 -4.79 -9.08 -10.69
N SER A 150 -6.00 -8.54 -10.53
CA SER A 150 -7.08 -8.62 -11.52
C SER A 150 -7.40 -7.25 -12.11
N VAL A 151 -7.13 -7.09 -13.41
CA VAL A 151 -7.46 -5.85 -14.14
C VAL A 151 -8.96 -5.54 -14.09
N ASN A 152 -9.82 -6.56 -14.11
CA ASN A 152 -11.27 -6.42 -14.09
C ASN A 152 -11.76 -5.73 -12.80
N ILE A 153 -11.07 -5.93 -11.68
CA ILE A 153 -11.42 -5.33 -10.40
C ILE A 153 -11.11 -3.83 -10.44
N ILE A 154 -9.98 -3.46 -11.03
CA ILE A 154 -9.59 -2.07 -11.21
C ILE A 154 -10.46 -1.36 -12.26
N GLU A 155 -10.82 -2.03 -13.36
CA GLU A 155 -11.76 -1.48 -14.34
C GLU A 155 -13.13 -1.20 -13.73
N ARG A 156 -13.67 -2.14 -12.94
CA ARG A 156 -14.94 -1.93 -12.21
C ARG A 156 -14.84 -0.80 -11.19
N PHE A 157 -13.68 -0.68 -10.53
CA PHE A 157 -13.43 0.40 -9.58
C PHE A 157 -13.41 1.78 -10.24
N LEU A 158 -12.72 1.91 -11.38
CA LEU A 158 -12.65 3.16 -12.13
C LEU A 158 -13.96 3.49 -12.87
N GLY A 159 -14.77 2.47 -13.20
CA GLY A 159 -16.03 2.65 -13.91
C GLY A 159 -15.85 3.40 -15.24
N ASP A 160 -16.74 4.36 -15.50
CA ASP A 160 -16.72 5.19 -16.71
C ASP A 160 -15.93 6.50 -16.53
N ASP A 161 -15.09 6.60 -15.48
CA ASP A 161 -14.37 7.83 -15.17
C ASP A 161 -13.48 8.27 -16.34
N LYS A 162 -13.81 9.44 -16.88
CA LYS A 162 -13.01 10.11 -17.89
C LYS A 162 -11.86 10.81 -17.17
N ASN A 163 -10.65 10.63 -17.68
CA ASN A 163 -9.41 11.17 -17.09
C ASN A 163 -8.95 10.46 -15.81
N ALA A 164 -8.89 9.12 -15.83
CA ALA A 164 -8.24 8.31 -14.80
C ALA A 164 -6.80 7.94 -15.19
N THR A 165 -6.00 7.51 -14.21
CA THR A 165 -4.68 6.90 -14.44
C THR A 165 -4.69 5.45 -13.99
N LEU A 166 -4.39 4.54 -14.91
CA LEU A 166 -4.17 3.12 -14.65
C LEU A 166 -2.67 2.86 -14.56
N PHE A 167 -2.25 2.18 -13.50
CA PHE A 167 -0.88 1.72 -13.34
C PHE A 167 -0.82 0.22 -13.60
N LEU A 168 0.05 -0.17 -14.52
CA LEU A 168 0.56 -1.53 -14.67
C LEU A 168 1.91 -1.59 -13.96
N ILE A 169 2.03 -2.42 -12.93
CA ILE A 169 3.22 -2.50 -12.09
C ILE A 169 3.77 -3.92 -12.15
N GLU A 170 4.97 -4.10 -12.69
CA GLU A 170 5.70 -5.37 -12.54
C GLU A 170 6.29 -5.41 -11.13
N ALA A 171 5.58 -6.07 -10.21
CA ALA A 171 5.98 -6.18 -8.82
C ALA A 171 6.99 -7.31 -8.63
N ILE A 172 7.91 -7.13 -7.69
CA ILE A 172 8.89 -8.13 -7.25
C ILE A 172 8.75 -8.47 -5.76
N ASN A 173 8.12 -7.59 -4.98
CA ASN A 173 7.90 -7.77 -3.54
C ASN A 173 6.44 -7.52 -3.11
N GLY A 174 5.48 -7.64 -4.03
CA GLY A 174 4.06 -7.52 -3.70
C GLY A 174 3.63 -8.59 -2.69
N LYS A 175 2.67 -8.28 -1.82
CA LYS A 175 2.18 -9.19 -0.78
C LYS A 175 0.72 -9.53 -1.01
N LYS A 176 0.43 -10.80 -1.30
CA LYS A 176 -0.93 -11.27 -1.49
C LYS A 176 -1.61 -11.34 -0.13
N ILE A 177 -2.75 -10.66 0.02
CA ILE A 177 -3.48 -10.61 1.29
C ILE A 177 -4.85 -11.29 1.24
N SER A 178 -5.16 -12.05 0.18
CA SER A 178 -6.36 -12.89 0.12
C SER A 178 -6.44 -13.78 1.37
N GLY A 179 -7.61 -13.85 1.99
CA GLY A 179 -7.86 -14.46 3.29
C GLY A 179 -7.66 -13.51 4.48
N TYR A 180 -6.89 -12.43 4.33
CA TYR A 180 -6.51 -11.53 5.42
C TYR A 180 -7.13 -10.13 5.28
N THR A 181 -8.11 -9.96 4.39
CA THR A 181 -8.72 -8.67 4.03
C THR A 181 -10.22 -8.68 4.33
N GLU A 182 -10.81 -7.50 4.56
CA GLU A 182 -12.28 -7.33 4.57
C GLU A 182 -12.89 -7.54 3.16
N HIS A 183 -12.05 -7.51 2.11
CA HIS A 183 -12.47 -7.49 0.72
C HIS A 183 -11.93 -8.66 -0.09
N GLU A 184 -12.36 -9.88 0.24
CA GLU A 184 -11.87 -11.12 -0.38
C GLU A 184 -12.02 -11.19 -1.90
N SER A 185 -12.99 -10.48 -2.48
CA SER A 185 -13.23 -10.45 -3.92
C SER A 185 -12.33 -9.47 -4.68
N GLU A 186 -11.38 -8.79 -4.03
CA GLU A 186 -10.54 -7.75 -4.63
C GLU A 186 -9.20 -8.26 -5.20
N ASP A 187 -8.84 -9.53 -4.95
CA ASP A 187 -7.53 -10.10 -5.27
C ASP A 187 -6.38 -9.15 -4.87
N GLU A 188 -6.51 -8.59 -3.65
CA GLU A 188 -5.68 -7.46 -3.21
C GLU A 188 -4.22 -7.89 -3.00
N VAL A 189 -3.32 -7.05 -3.53
CA VAL A 189 -1.87 -7.17 -3.38
C VAL A 189 -1.33 -5.87 -2.80
N ILE A 190 -0.64 -5.94 -1.66
CA ILE A 190 -0.02 -4.78 -1.03
C ILE A 190 1.42 -4.61 -1.52
N LEU A 191 1.75 -3.42 -2.01
CA LEU A 191 3.13 -2.95 -2.14
C LEU A 191 3.51 -2.20 -0.87
N ARG A 192 4.63 -2.60 -0.23
CA ARG A 192 5.07 -2.05 1.06
C ARG A 192 5.42 -0.56 0.96
N MET A 193 5.35 0.14 2.08
CA MET A 193 5.80 1.54 2.16
C MET A 193 7.27 1.69 1.71
N GLY A 194 7.56 2.75 0.98
CA GLY A 194 8.90 3.02 0.47
C GLY A 194 9.29 2.19 -0.75
N SER A 195 8.35 1.49 -1.39
CA SER A 195 8.60 0.78 -2.65
C SER A 195 9.11 1.74 -3.72
N LYS A 196 10.12 1.31 -4.48
CA LYS A 196 10.74 2.10 -5.54
C LYS A 196 10.35 1.58 -6.89
N PHE A 197 10.14 2.50 -7.82
CA PHE A 197 9.72 2.18 -9.17
C PHE A 197 10.55 2.95 -10.19
N ARG A 198 10.78 2.30 -11.34
CA ARG A 198 11.22 2.96 -12.57
C ARG A 198 10.08 2.95 -13.58
N VAL A 199 9.83 4.09 -14.20
CA VAL A 199 8.88 4.20 -15.32
C VAL A 199 9.47 3.50 -16.54
N LYS A 200 8.81 2.47 -17.07
CA LYS A 200 9.32 1.65 -18.18
C LYS A 200 9.29 2.39 -19.52
N SER A 201 8.25 3.17 -19.74
CA SER A 201 7.99 3.93 -20.97
C SER A 201 7.14 5.16 -20.66
N ASP A 202 7.12 6.12 -21.58
CA ASP A 202 6.20 7.25 -21.46
C ASP A 202 4.75 6.76 -21.39
N ALA A 203 3.92 7.50 -20.64
CA ALA A 203 2.54 7.13 -20.41
C ALA A 203 1.75 7.06 -21.73
N LEU A 204 0.97 5.99 -21.90
CA LEU A 204 0.07 5.85 -23.05
C LEU A 204 -1.22 6.61 -22.76
N LYS A 205 -1.52 7.64 -23.56
CA LYS A 205 -2.78 8.38 -23.49
C LYS A 205 -3.85 7.72 -24.35
N HIS A 206 -4.98 7.38 -23.74
CA HIS A 206 -6.16 6.87 -24.45
C HIS A 206 -7.04 8.01 -24.98
N SER A 207 -7.88 7.70 -25.98
CA SER A 207 -8.80 8.65 -26.60
C SER A 207 -9.84 9.23 -25.64
N ASN A 208 -10.16 8.51 -24.57
CA ASN A 208 -11.07 8.94 -23.50
C ASN A 208 -10.42 9.88 -22.46
N GLY A 209 -9.14 10.23 -22.65
CA GLY A 209 -8.38 11.11 -21.74
C GLY A 209 -7.67 10.39 -20.59
N SER A 210 -7.87 9.08 -20.40
CA SER A 210 -7.14 8.30 -19.40
C SER A 210 -5.69 8.01 -19.82
N HIS A 211 -4.83 7.73 -18.85
CA HIS A 211 -3.44 7.31 -19.09
C HIS A 211 -3.14 5.93 -18.50
N LEU A 212 -2.36 5.14 -19.22
CA LEU A 212 -1.71 3.93 -18.71
C LEU A 212 -0.22 4.23 -18.43
N VAL A 213 0.19 4.02 -17.19
CA VAL A 213 1.58 4.16 -16.73
C VAL A 213 2.15 2.77 -16.43
N HIS A 214 3.29 2.44 -17.02
CA HIS A 214 3.98 1.17 -16.78
C HIS A 214 5.16 1.38 -15.84
N LEU A 215 5.10 0.77 -14.67
CA LEU A 215 6.12 0.80 -13.63
C LEU A 215 6.79 -0.57 -13.48
N LEU A 216 8.08 -0.52 -13.17
CA LEU A 216 8.87 -1.67 -12.74
C LEU A 216 9.28 -1.43 -11.30
N GLU A 217 8.89 -2.31 -10.38
CA GLU A 217 9.42 -2.28 -9.03
C GLU A 217 10.92 -2.63 -9.08
N ILE A 218 11.73 -1.84 -8.38
CA ILE A 218 13.19 -2.01 -8.33
C ILE A 218 13.65 -2.10 -6.88
N ASP A 219 14.63 -2.96 -6.62
CA ASP A 219 15.31 -3.02 -5.34
C ASP A 219 16.22 -1.80 -5.14
N ASP A 220 16.63 -1.58 -3.89
CA ASP A 220 17.63 -0.56 -3.52
C ASP A 220 19.04 -0.83 -4.08
N VAL A 221 19.23 -1.94 -4.81
CA VAL A 221 20.50 -2.30 -5.43
C VAL A 221 20.70 -1.43 -6.68
N PRO A 222 21.75 -0.59 -6.74
CA PRO A 222 22.04 0.16 -7.95
C PRO A 222 22.25 -0.82 -9.12
N PRO A 223 21.82 -0.47 -10.35
CA PRO A 223 22.07 -1.32 -11.50
C PRO A 223 23.57 -1.60 -11.63
N PRO A 224 23.96 -2.81 -12.09
CA PRO A 224 25.36 -3.11 -12.31
C PRO A 224 25.97 -2.06 -13.25
N PRO A 225 27.24 -1.67 -13.05
CA PRO A 225 27.90 -0.75 -13.96
C PRO A 225 27.83 -1.28 -15.39
N PRO A 226 27.75 -0.40 -16.41
CA PRO A 226 27.79 -0.83 -17.79
C PRO A 226 29.07 -1.66 -18.02
N PRO A 227 29.01 -2.68 -18.89
CA PRO A 227 30.21 -3.45 -19.24
C PRO A 227 31.31 -2.51 -19.77
N PRO A 228 32.59 -2.84 -19.51
CA PRO A 228 33.72 -2.03 -19.95
C PRO A 228 33.81 -1.88 -21.47
#